data_AF-A0A967K073-F1
#
_entry.id   AF-A0A967K073-F1
#
_cell.length_a   1.000
_cell.length_b   1.000
_cell.length_c   1.000
_cell.angle_alpha   90.00
_cell.angle_beta   90.00
_cell.angle_gamma   90.00
#
_symmetry.space_group_name_H-M   'P 1'
#
loop_
_entity.id
_entity.type
_entity.pdbx_description
1 polymer ?
#
loop_
_entity_poly.entity_id
_entity_poly.type
_entity_poly.pdbx_seq_one_letter_code
_entity_poly.pdbx_strand_id
1 'polypeptide(L)'
;ARGLRTYLDGSNVTREIRAEEVGMNASRVAAHQAVREALLERQRDFRQPPGLVADGRDMGTVVFPDAPLKIFLTASAEARAMRRHN
;
A
#
# COMPACT_ATOMS: atom_id res chain seq x y z
N ALA A 1 13.75 13.11 9.53
CA ALA A 1 13.71 11.71 9.06
C ALA A 1 13.72 11.69 7.54
N ARG A 2 14.54 10.86 6.88
CA ARG A 2 14.46 10.68 5.42
C ARG A 2 13.10 10.03 5.12
N GLY A 3 12.22 10.74 4.41
CA GLY A 3 10.92 10.20 4.00
C GLY A 3 11.07 9.00 3.04
N LEU A 4 10.00 8.22 2.93
CA LEU A 4 9.90 7.09 1.99
C LEU A 4 10.17 7.59 0.55
N ARG A 5 11.01 6.88 -0.21
CA ARG A 5 11.27 7.17 -1.63
C ARG A 5 10.65 6.09 -2.50
N THR A 6 9.98 6.51 -3.57
CA THR A 6 9.37 5.59 -4.54
C THR A 6 9.99 5.83 -5.92
N TYR A 7 10.32 4.75 -6.61
CA TYR A 7 10.94 4.80 -7.93
C TYR A 7 10.10 4.00 -8.93
N LEU A 8 9.97 4.53 -10.14
CA LEU A 8 9.39 3.88 -11.30
C LEU A 8 10.42 3.95 -12.43
N ASP A 9 10.87 2.80 -12.92
CA ASP A 9 11.90 2.69 -13.97
C ASP A 9 13.14 3.57 -13.71
N GLY A 10 13.61 3.54 -12.46
CA GLY A 10 14.76 4.33 -12.01
C GLY A 10 14.49 5.81 -11.73
N SER A 11 13.32 6.33 -12.11
CA SER A 11 12.91 7.71 -11.87
C SER A 11 12.25 7.86 -10.50
N ASN A 12 12.65 8.88 -9.74
CA ASN A 12 12.05 9.18 -8.43
C ASN A 12 10.66 9.81 -8.62
N VAL A 13 9.62 9.09 -8.23
CA VAL A 13 8.20 9.50 -8.34
C VAL A 13 7.54 9.75 -6.98
N THR A 14 8.33 10.05 -5.96
CA THR A 14 7.89 10.11 -4.56
C THR A 14 6.77 11.14 -4.32
N ARG A 15 6.75 12.23 -5.09
CA ARG A 15 5.74 13.29 -4.95
C ARG A 15 4.52 13.00 -5.83
N GLU A 16 4.79 12.57 -7.05
CA GLU A 16 3.83 12.28 -8.12
C GLU A 16 2.88 11.17 -7.69
N ILE A 17 3.38 10.09 -7.09
CA ILE A 17 2.55 8.98 -6.62
C ILE A 17 1.55 9.38 -5.52
N ARG A 18 1.73 10.55 -4.89
CA ARG A 18 0.85 11.07 -3.83
C ARG A 18 -0.22 12.03 -4.34
N ALA A 19 -0.22 12.34 -5.65
CA ALA A 19 -1.25 13.17 -6.23
C ALA A 19 -2.63 12.52 -6.11
N GLU A 20 -3.67 13.34 -5.89
CA GLU A 20 -5.05 12.86 -5.72
C GLU A 20 -5.53 12.04 -6.92
N GLU A 21 -5.23 12.51 -8.13
CA GLU A 21 -5.55 11.81 -9.38
C GLU A 21 -4.93 10.41 -9.45
N VAL A 22 -3.68 10.25 -8.98
CA VAL A 22 -3.02 8.95 -8.92
C VAL A 22 -3.73 8.04 -7.92
N GLY A 23 -4.16 8.56 -6.78
CA GLY A 23 -4.96 7.81 -5.80
C GLY A 23 -6.31 7.33 -6.35
N MET A 24 -7.01 8.18 -7.11
CA MET A 24 -8.27 7.82 -7.78
C MET A 24 -8.04 6.73 -8.83
N ASN A 25 -7.01 6.90 -9.67
CA ASN A 25 -6.68 5.92 -10.71
C ASN A 25 -6.22 4.58 -10.10
N ALA A 26 -5.43 4.60 -9.02
CA ALA A 26 -5.03 3.40 -8.30
C ALA A 26 -6.24 2.62 -7.76
N SER A 27 -7.28 3.32 -7.28
CA SER A 27 -8.52 2.68 -6.81
C SER A 27 -9.27 1.99 -7.95
N ARG A 28 -9.29 2.59 -9.15
CA ARG A 28 -9.87 1.98 -10.35
C ARG A 28 -9.08 0.76 -10.81
N VAL A 29 -7.75 0.87 -10.85
CA VAL A 29 -6.85 -0.22 -11.25
C VAL A 29 -6.96 -1.42 -10.30
N ALA A 30 -6.99 -1.15 -8.99
CA ALA A 30 -7.07 -2.19 -7.96
C ALA A 30 -8.38 -3.01 -7.98
N ALA A 31 -9.43 -2.54 -8.67
CA ALA A 31 -10.66 -3.31 -8.85
C ALA A 31 -10.50 -4.46 -9.87
N HIS A 32 -9.47 -4.42 -10.73
CA HIS A 32 -9.24 -5.47 -11.72
C HIS A 32 -8.52 -6.66 -11.12
N GLN A 33 -9.21 -7.80 -11.05
CA GLN A 33 -8.69 -9.03 -10.46
C GLN A 33 -7.38 -9.51 -11.10
N ALA A 34 -7.27 -9.47 -12.44
CA ALA A 34 -6.04 -9.87 -13.14
C ALA A 34 -4.81 -9.01 -12.75
N VAL A 35 -5.01 -7.72 -12.47
CA VAL A 35 -3.94 -6.85 -11.98
C VAL A 35 -3.53 -7.24 -10.56
N ARG A 36 -4.52 -7.52 -9.69
CA ARG A 36 -4.25 -7.97 -8.31
C ARG A 36 -3.46 -9.28 -8.29
N GLU A 37 -3.82 -10.22 -9.15
CA GLU A 37 -3.14 -11.51 -9.30
C GLU A 37 -1.70 -11.32 -9.77
N ALA A 38 -1.49 -10.51 -10.82
CA ALA A 38 -0.15 -10.20 -11.34
C ALA A 38 0.77 -9.53 -10.30
N LEU A 39 0.20 -8.77 -9.36
CA LEU A 39 0.96 -8.09 -8.30
C LEU A 39 1.13 -8.92 -7.02
N LEU A 40 0.45 -10.07 -6.89
CA LEU A 40 0.43 -10.82 -5.64
C LEU A 40 1.80 -11.40 -5.29
N GLU A 41 2.44 -12.08 -6.24
CA GLU A 41 3.79 -12.63 -6.04
C GLU A 41 4.79 -11.52 -5.78
N ARG A 42 4.71 -10.43 -6.55
CA ARG A 42 5.57 -9.26 -6.36
C ARG A 42 5.51 -8.69 -4.95
N GLN A 43 4.34 -8.69 -4.30
CA GLN A 43 4.20 -8.27 -2.91
C GLN A 43 4.81 -9.28 -1.93
N ARG A 44 4.61 -10.57 -2.18
CA ARG A 44 5.16 -11.65 -1.33
C ARG A 44 6.68 -11.68 -1.35
N ASP A 45 7.31 -11.31 -2.46
CA ASP A 45 8.76 -11.22 -2.58
C ASP A 45 9.40 -10.24 -1.58
N PHE A 46 8.65 -9.28 -1.05
CA PHE A 46 9.17 -8.36 -0.02
C PHE A 46 9.36 -9.04 1.34
N ARG A 47 8.80 -10.23 1.57
CA ARG A 47 8.97 -10.98 2.82
C ARG A 47 10.34 -11.63 2.86
N GLN A 48 11.32 -10.86 3.32
CA GLN A 48 12.72 -11.27 3.45
C GLN A 48 13.17 -11.21 4.92
N PRO A 49 14.22 -11.96 5.32
CA PRO A 49 14.86 -11.77 6.61
C PRO A 49 15.38 -10.31 6.78
N PRO A 50 15.38 -9.75 8.00
CA PRO A 50 14.94 -10.36 9.26
C PRO A 50 13.41 -10.30 9.49
N GLY A 51 12.66 -9.66 8.58
CA GLY A 51 11.20 -9.53 8.68
C GLY A 51 10.67 -8.42 7.78
N LEU A 52 9.35 -8.27 7.78
CA LEU A 52 8.62 -7.30 6.96
C LEU A 52 7.51 -6.63 7.77
N VAL A 53 7.35 -5.31 7.60
CA VAL A 53 6.12 -4.60 7.95
C VAL A 53 5.38 -4.31 6.64
N ALA A 54 4.20 -4.91 6.47
CA ALA A 54 3.36 -4.72 5.30
C ALA A 54 2.14 -3.83 5.66
N ASP A 55 2.02 -2.69 4.99
CA ASP A 55 0.88 -1.76 5.12
C ASP A 55 0.00 -1.86 3.87
N GLY A 56 -1.31 -2.00 4.06
CA GLY A 56 -2.28 -2.14 2.98
C GLY A 56 -3.66 -2.61 3.46
N ARG A 57 -4.56 -2.84 2.50
CA ARG A 57 -5.99 -3.11 2.79
C ARG A 57 -6.26 -4.58 3.14
N ASP A 58 -5.55 -5.49 2.49
CA ASP A 58 -5.80 -6.95 2.51
C ASP A 58 -4.53 -7.76 2.83
N MET A 59 -3.55 -7.12 3.49
CA MET A 59 -2.27 -7.74 3.83
C MET A 59 -2.44 -8.99 4.69
N GLY A 60 -3.27 -8.93 5.75
CA GLY A 60 -3.46 -10.03 6.69
C GLY A 60 -4.52 -11.06 6.28
N THR A 61 -5.31 -10.78 5.23
CA THR A 61 -6.41 -11.64 4.76
C THR A 61 -6.11 -12.33 3.44
N VAL A 62 -5.35 -11.69 2.54
CA VAL A 62 -5.08 -12.19 1.19
C VAL A 62 -3.57 -12.38 0.95
N VAL A 63 -2.76 -11.35 1.21
CA VAL A 63 -1.35 -11.37 0.80
C VAL A 63 -0.52 -12.30 1.70
N PHE A 64 -0.63 -12.11 3.01
CA PHE A 64 0.06 -12.85 4.08
C PHE A 64 -0.94 -13.39 5.11
N PRO A 65 -1.81 -14.35 4.73
CA PRO A 65 -2.79 -14.94 5.65
C PRO A 65 -2.12 -15.70 6.81
N ASP A 66 -0.87 -16.11 6.65
CA ASP A 66 -0.01 -16.77 7.63
C ASP A 66 0.79 -15.80 8.52
N ALA A 67 0.60 -14.48 8.39
CA ALA A 67 1.32 -13.51 9.20
C ALA A 67 1.07 -13.71 10.71
N PRO A 68 2.12 -13.81 11.55
CA PRO A 68 1.98 -14.08 12.98
C PRO A 68 1.40 -12.89 13.76
N LEU A 69 1.50 -11.67 13.23
CA LEU A 69 0.90 -10.46 13.79
C LEU A 69 0.11 -9.72 12.70
N LYS A 70 -1.13 -9.35 13.02
CA LYS A 70 -2.03 -8.60 12.14
C LYS A 70 -2.66 -7.46 12.93
N ILE A 71 -2.54 -6.24 12.42
CA ILE A 71 -3.09 -5.04 13.04
C ILE A 71 -4.11 -4.43 12.08
N PHE A 72 -5.33 -4.22 12.55
CA PHE A 72 -6.35 -3.47 11.81
C PHE A 72 -6.49 -2.08 12.45
N LEU A 73 -5.92 -1.07 11.81
CA LEU A 73 -6.02 0.32 12.29
C LEU A 73 -7.28 0.98 11.73
N THR A 74 -8.15 1.45 12.63
CA THR A 74 -9.37 2.17 12.27
C THR A 74 -9.41 3.55 12.92
N ALA A 75 -10.24 4.43 12.37
CA ALA A 75 -10.48 5.78 12.86
C ALA A 75 -11.83 6.29 12.34
N SER A 76 -12.43 7.24 13.05
CA SER A 76 -13.67 7.89 12.61
C SER A 76 -13.49 8.58 11.25
N ALA A 77 -14.61 8.79 10.53
CA ALA A 77 -14.56 9.47 9.23
C ALA A 77 -14.02 10.89 9.36
N GLU A 78 -14.40 11.58 10.43
CA GLU A 78 -13.98 12.94 10.79
C GLU A 78 -12.48 12.99 11.04
N ALA A 79 -11.94 12.07 11.85
CA ALA A 79 -10.51 12.01 12.13
C ALA A 79 -9.68 11.77 10.85
N ARG A 80 -10.18 10.92 9.94
CA ARG A 80 -9.53 10.67 8.64
C ARG A 80 -9.62 11.87 7.70
N ALA A 81 -10.72 12.61 7.70
CA ALA A 81 -10.87 13.84 6.92
C ALA A 81 -9.93 14.94 7.44
N MET A 82 -9.93 15.20 8.74
CA MET A 82 -9.02 16.15 9.38
C MET A 82 -7.55 15.85 9.09
N ARG A 83 -7.14 14.58 9.14
CA ARG A 83 -5.77 14.17 8.80
C ARG A 83 -5.38 14.46 7.35
N ARG A 84 -6.32 14.45 6.39
CA ARG A 84 -6.05 14.70 4.96
C ARG A 84 -5.94 16.18 4.62
N HIS A 85 -6.58 17.04 5.40
CA HIS A 85 -6.53 18.49 5.20
C HIS A 85 -5.20 19.12 5.65
N ASN A 86 -4.45 18.44 6.54
CA ASN A 86 -3.14 18.86 7.03
C ASN A 86 -2.00 18.36 6.14
#